data_AF-A0A371K2U4-F1
#
_entry.id   AF-A0A371K2U4-F1
#
_cell.length_a   1.000
_cell.length_b   1.000
_cell.length_c   1.000
_cell.angle_alpha   90.00
_cell.angle_beta   90.00
_cell.angle_gamma   90.00
#
_symmetry.space_group_name_H-M   'P 1'
#
loop_
_entity.id
_entity.type
_entity.pdbx_description
1 polymer ?
#
loop_
_entity_poly.entity_id
_entity_poly.type
_entity_poly.pdbx_seq_one_letter_code
_entity_poly.pdbx_strand_id
1 'polypeptide(L)'
;MKKTLAALALLVPAGLMFAAAAPRLWPQVDTVGGSQAPTGSQAIPHTAEAAPGARAAADQLLRQWSPHVQQVYGTAPEQWARSMRPSLMRLSERELRRAAEMPSFDAMIAALTPQPQREIPALSAFDARTAEAAQMLEAAPAQLAYNMLAPCRLADTRVAGARLGEGGLLHLKTSGADMSAQGGHAGDCGVPADARAVVVNVVAVSPANAGYLTVFPYGTQLPFASSLNYRVGEVVGNEIIAKQADPGSQYGLSVYSYAGVDVVVDVVGYFAVAPQNAMVCSKVTQVFSLPPGNYGSGFAECPSLWYQPDRSVRVGGGCAWRYSAPGDPEPGQLNGSLGNAGWYMCDGDNHTSKTYDYVVTAICCRVVPQ
;
A
#
# COMPACT_ATOMS: atom_id res chain seq x y z
N MET A 1 -42.64 33.42 29.85
CA MET A 1 -43.40 33.49 28.57
C MET A 1 -42.43 33.12 27.44
N LYS A 2 -42.73 32.28 26.42
CA LYS A 2 -43.74 32.37 25.33
C LYS A 2 -43.54 33.59 24.39
N LYS A 3 -43.10 33.30 23.14
CA LYS A 3 -43.36 34.03 21.86
C LYS A 3 -42.67 35.42 21.67
N THR A 4 -42.36 35.98 20.49
CA THR A 4 -42.37 35.65 19.01
C THR A 4 -41.62 36.81 18.27
N LEU A 5 -41.16 36.86 16.99
CA LEU A 5 -41.07 36.06 15.73
C LEU A 5 -39.74 36.53 15.04
N ALA A 6 -38.90 35.70 14.39
CA ALA A 6 -38.94 35.15 13.02
C ALA A 6 -38.70 36.11 11.82
N ALA A 7 -37.92 35.63 10.83
CA ALA A 7 -37.83 36.15 9.46
C ALA A 7 -37.54 34.98 8.47
N LEU A 8 -38.12 35.02 7.27
CA LEU A 8 -38.15 33.95 6.25
C LEU A 8 -38.37 34.60 4.85
N ALA A 9 -38.15 33.99 3.69
CA ALA A 9 -37.70 32.65 3.29
C ALA A 9 -37.08 32.71 1.87
N LEU A 10 -36.38 31.65 1.41
CA LEU A 10 -36.13 31.21 0.01
C LEU A 10 -35.22 29.94 0.08
N LEU A 11 -35.54 28.71 -0.34
CA LEU A 11 -36.26 28.15 -1.52
C LEU A 11 -35.51 28.42 -2.84
N VAL A 12 -35.25 27.44 -3.74
CA VAL A 12 -35.64 26.00 -3.80
C VAL A 12 -34.61 25.23 -4.69
N PRO A 13 -34.48 23.88 -4.62
CA PRO A 13 -33.47 23.13 -5.38
C PRO A 13 -33.94 22.76 -6.81
N ALA A 14 -32.98 22.57 -7.73
CA ALA A 14 -33.21 22.03 -9.06
C ALA A 14 -33.14 20.49 -9.07
N GLY A 15 -34.14 19.82 -9.65
CA GLY A 15 -34.30 18.37 -9.62
C GLY A 15 -33.99 17.65 -10.95
N LEU A 16 -34.15 16.32 -10.92
CA LEU A 16 -33.97 15.45 -12.09
C LEU A 16 -34.96 15.75 -13.23
N MET A 17 -34.51 15.52 -14.46
CA MET A 17 -35.37 15.34 -15.64
C MET A 17 -34.94 14.07 -16.38
N PHE A 18 -35.81 13.04 -16.37
CA PHE A 18 -35.74 11.91 -17.29
C PHE A 18 -36.80 12.13 -18.38
N ALA A 19 -36.40 12.05 -19.65
CA ALA A 19 -37.31 12.00 -20.79
C ALA A 19 -36.68 11.12 -21.88
N ALA A 20 -37.49 10.33 -22.59
CA ALA A 20 -37.01 9.29 -23.51
C ALA A 20 -37.53 9.48 -24.93
N ALA A 21 -36.62 9.32 -25.91
CA ALA A 21 -36.91 8.86 -27.28
C ALA A 21 -35.59 8.52 -27.99
N ALA A 22 -35.63 7.58 -28.94
CA ALA A 22 -34.49 7.14 -29.76
C ALA A 22 -34.74 7.49 -31.26
N PRO A 23 -33.99 6.95 -32.24
CA PRO A 23 -32.58 6.57 -32.26
C PRO A 23 -31.81 7.38 -33.34
N ARG A 24 -30.49 7.59 -33.20
CA ARG A 24 -29.65 8.09 -34.31
C ARG A 24 -28.30 7.36 -34.42
N LEU A 25 -28.01 7.07 -35.69
CA LEU A 25 -26.83 6.47 -36.32
C LEU A 25 -25.49 6.70 -35.60
N TRP A 26 -24.65 5.66 -35.59
CA TRP A 26 -23.26 5.75 -35.14
C TRP A 26 -22.44 6.67 -36.07
N PRO A 27 -21.54 7.53 -35.55
CA PRO A 27 -20.58 8.24 -36.38
C PRO A 27 -19.57 7.28 -37.01
N GLN A 28 -19.17 7.53 -38.26
CA GLN A 28 -17.91 6.99 -38.77
C GLN A 28 -16.76 7.80 -38.18
N VAL A 29 -15.62 7.15 -37.94
CA VAL A 29 -14.40 7.80 -37.45
C VAL A 29 -13.45 7.99 -38.63
N ASP A 30 -13.27 9.23 -39.06
CA ASP A 30 -12.31 9.58 -40.10
C ASP A 30 -10.86 9.43 -39.60
N THR A 31 -10.00 8.89 -40.47
CA THR A 31 -8.57 8.66 -40.16
C THR A 31 -7.70 9.84 -40.60
N VAL A 32 -6.99 10.48 -39.67
CA VAL A 32 -6.02 11.56 -39.99
C VAL A 32 -4.76 11.45 -39.11
N GLY A 33 -3.59 11.66 -39.73
CA GLY A 33 -2.37 12.13 -39.06
C GLY A 33 -1.58 11.08 -38.26
N GLY A 34 -0.62 10.42 -38.91
CA GLY A 34 0.31 9.50 -38.23
C GLY A 34 1.58 10.16 -37.70
N SER A 35 2.21 9.50 -36.72
CA SER A 35 3.63 9.66 -36.37
C SER A 35 4.28 8.28 -36.35
N GLN A 36 5.53 8.17 -36.81
CA GLN A 36 6.15 6.88 -37.13
C GLN A 36 6.77 6.18 -35.90
N ALA A 37 6.54 4.87 -35.81
CA ALA A 37 7.32 3.93 -34.99
C ALA A 37 7.97 2.89 -35.92
N PRO A 38 9.15 2.32 -35.56
CA PRO A 38 9.97 1.58 -36.51
C PRO A 38 9.37 0.25 -36.98
N THR A 39 9.63 -0.08 -38.25
CA THR A 39 9.20 -1.32 -38.92
C THR A 39 9.86 -2.55 -38.29
N GLY A 40 9.08 -3.47 -37.71
CA GLY A 40 9.64 -4.60 -36.98
C GLY A 40 8.72 -5.80 -36.70
N SER A 41 7.57 -5.94 -37.37
CA SER A 41 6.74 -7.15 -37.28
C SER A 41 6.08 -7.47 -38.62
N GLN A 42 6.18 -8.71 -39.07
CA GLN A 42 5.54 -9.17 -40.30
C GLN A 42 4.06 -9.48 -40.02
N ALA A 43 3.16 -8.98 -40.89
CA ALA A 43 1.75 -9.34 -40.82
C ALA A 43 1.56 -10.83 -41.13
N ILE A 44 1.06 -11.59 -40.16
CA ILE A 44 0.65 -12.98 -40.38
C ILE A 44 -0.58 -12.98 -41.30
N PRO A 45 -0.59 -13.71 -42.43
CA PRO A 45 -1.73 -13.74 -43.32
C PRO A 45 -2.94 -14.42 -42.65
N HIS A 46 -4.10 -13.76 -42.68
CA HIS A 46 -5.35 -14.24 -42.09
C HIS A 46 -6.02 -15.37 -42.90
N THR A 47 -5.36 -16.53 -42.96
CA THR A 47 -5.94 -17.81 -43.45
C THR A 47 -5.66 -18.94 -42.47
N ALA A 48 -5.83 -18.70 -41.17
CA ALA A 48 -5.90 -19.76 -40.18
C ALA A 48 -7.22 -20.54 -40.37
N GLU A 49 -7.14 -21.72 -40.97
CA GLU A 49 -8.31 -22.60 -41.05
C GLU A 49 -8.69 -23.07 -39.64
N ALA A 50 -9.91 -22.75 -39.19
CA ALA A 50 -10.30 -23.00 -37.80
C ALA A 50 -10.21 -24.49 -37.44
N ALA A 51 -9.57 -24.75 -36.29
CA ALA A 51 -9.32 -26.10 -35.79
C ALA A 51 -10.61 -26.95 -35.73
N PRO A 52 -10.55 -28.27 -35.98
CA PRO A 52 -11.75 -29.10 -36.10
C PRO A 52 -12.73 -29.01 -34.91
N GLY A 53 -12.22 -28.91 -33.69
CA GLY A 53 -13.06 -28.77 -32.49
C GLY A 53 -13.76 -27.41 -32.37
N ALA A 54 -13.15 -26.31 -32.83
CA ALA A 54 -13.80 -25.00 -32.89
C ALA A 54 -15.00 -24.99 -33.86
N ARG A 55 -14.84 -25.61 -35.04
CA ARG A 55 -15.95 -25.82 -35.99
C ARG A 55 -17.09 -26.65 -35.37
N ALA A 56 -16.77 -27.75 -34.69
CA ALA A 56 -17.75 -28.60 -34.03
C ALA A 56 -18.52 -27.86 -32.91
N ALA A 57 -17.81 -27.05 -32.10
CA ALA A 57 -18.40 -26.25 -31.03
C ALA A 57 -19.31 -25.14 -31.57
N ALA A 58 -18.90 -24.43 -32.62
CA ALA A 58 -19.73 -23.43 -33.29
C ALA A 58 -21.04 -24.04 -33.83
N ASP A 59 -20.96 -25.19 -34.51
CA ASP A 59 -22.15 -25.86 -35.03
C ASP A 59 -23.04 -26.48 -33.93
N GLN A 60 -22.49 -26.83 -32.77
CA GLN A 60 -23.28 -27.22 -31.60
C GLN A 60 -24.10 -26.05 -31.06
N LEU A 61 -23.47 -24.89 -30.85
CA LEU A 61 -24.12 -23.66 -30.40
C LEU A 61 -25.24 -23.23 -31.36
N LEU A 62 -25.00 -23.31 -32.67
CA LEU A 62 -26.01 -23.03 -33.69
C LEU A 62 -27.20 -24.00 -33.62
N ARG A 63 -26.98 -25.32 -33.43
CA ARG A 63 -28.07 -26.30 -33.25
C ARG A 63 -28.89 -26.04 -31.97
N GLN A 64 -28.21 -25.73 -30.86
CA GLN A 64 -28.82 -25.53 -29.54
C GLN A 64 -29.79 -24.35 -29.53
N TRP A 65 -29.43 -23.23 -30.15
CA TRP A 65 -30.19 -21.97 -30.03
C TRP A 65 -31.06 -21.61 -31.25
N SER A 66 -30.92 -22.30 -32.38
CA SER A 66 -31.76 -22.09 -33.56
C SER A 66 -33.28 -22.15 -33.29
N PRO A 67 -33.82 -23.12 -32.50
CA PRO A 67 -35.26 -23.18 -32.22
C PRO A 67 -35.76 -21.95 -31.45
N HIS A 68 -34.97 -21.46 -30.48
CA HIS A 68 -35.28 -20.25 -29.72
C HIS A 68 -35.30 -19.01 -30.63
N VAL A 69 -34.32 -18.88 -31.52
CA VAL A 69 -34.27 -17.75 -32.47
C VAL A 69 -35.44 -17.76 -33.44
N GLN A 70 -35.86 -18.93 -33.92
CA GLN A 70 -37.05 -19.06 -34.76
C GLN A 70 -38.33 -18.72 -33.98
N GLN A 71 -38.44 -19.14 -32.72
CA GLN A 71 -39.61 -18.89 -31.87
C GLN A 71 -39.76 -17.43 -31.46
N VAL A 72 -38.65 -16.74 -31.14
CA VAL A 72 -38.66 -15.36 -30.60
C VAL A 72 -38.55 -14.29 -31.69
N TYR A 73 -37.74 -14.53 -32.72
CA TYR A 73 -37.43 -13.53 -33.76
C TYR A 73 -37.91 -13.91 -35.16
N GLY A 74 -38.69 -15.00 -35.30
CA GLY A 74 -39.27 -15.46 -36.57
C GLY A 74 -38.24 -15.85 -37.65
N THR A 75 -36.94 -15.87 -37.32
CA THR A 75 -35.85 -16.03 -38.29
C THR A 75 -35.59 -17.50 -38.55
N ALA A 76 -35.47 -17.90 -39.81
CA ALA A 76 -35.22 -19.30 -40.18
C ALA A 76 -33.85 -19.78 -39.64
N PRO A 77 -33.76 -20.99 -39.05
CA PRO A 77 -32.51 -21.55 -38.52
C PRO A 77 -31.31 -21.43 -39.46
N GLU A 78 -31.47 -21.78 -40.74
CA GLU A 78 -30.40 -21.71 -41.73
C GLU A 78 -29.98 -20.29 -42.11
N GLN A 79 -30.87 -19.31 -41.94
CA GLN A 79 -30.57 -17.89 -42.19
C GLN A 79 -29.74 -17.34 -41.03
N TRP A 80 -30.15 -17.64 -39.79
CA TRP A 80 -29.41 -17.27 -38.59
C TRP A 80 -28.04 -17.96 -38.49
N ALA A 81 -27.96 -19.24 -38.82
CA ALA A 81 -26.70 -19.98 -38.90
C ALA A 81 -25.74 -19.35 -39.92
N ARG A 82 -26.23 -18.91 -41.08
CA ARG A 82 -25.43 -18.22 -42.10
C ARG A 82 -24.92 -16.85 -41.62
N SER A 83 -25.73 -16.07 -40.89
CA SER A 83 -25.28 -14.77 -40.36
C SER A 83 -24.30 -14.89 -39.19
N MET A 84 -24.45 -15.90 -38.33
CA MET A 84 -23.62 -16.07 -37.13
C MET A 84 -22.26 -16.75 -37.42
N ARG A 85 -22.20 -17.71 -38.36
CA ARG A 85 -21.00 -18.52 -38.60
C ARG A 85 -19.72 -17.68 -38.87
N PRO A 86 -19.73 -16.56 -39.63
CA PRO A 86 -18.55 -15.71 -39.80
C PRO A 86 -18.04 -15.04 -38.50
N SER A 87 -18.89 -14.84 -37.50
CA SER A 87 -18.49 -14.34 -36.17
C SER A 87 -17.99 -15.46 -35.27
N LEU A 88 -18.67 -16.61 -35.25
CA LEU A 88 -18.24 -17.78 -34.46
C LEU A 88 -16.85 -18.29 -34.91
N MET A 89 -16.56 -18.27 -36.21
CA MET A 89 -15.27 -18.67 -36.78
C MET A 89 -14.10 -17.73 -36.45
N ARG A 90 -14.32 -16.63 -35.72
CA ARG A 90 -13.28 -15.73 -35.18
C ARG A 90 -12.95 -15.98 -33.71
N LEU A 91 -13.65 -16.91 -33.05
CA LEU A 91 -13.48 -17.24 -31.64
C LEU A 91 -12.72 -18.56 -31.47
N SER A 92 -12.04 -18.72 -30.33
CA SER A 92 -11.38 -19.96 -29.96
C SER A 92 -12.38 -21.05 -29.55
N GLU A 93 -11.96 -22.31 -29.61
CA GLU A 93 -12.77 -23.44 -29.13
C GLU A 93 -13.16 -23.31 -27.65
N ARG A 94 -12.28 -22.72 -26.83
CA ARG A 94 -12.52 -22.48 -25.39
C ARG A 94 -13.66 -21.49 -25.16
N GLU A 95 -13.73 -20.42 -25.97
CA GLU A 95 -14.82 -19.44 -25.93
C GLU A 95 -16.14 -20.02 -26.44
N LEU A 96 -16.10 -20.77 -27.55
CA LEU A 96 -17.28 -21.40 -28.14
C LEU A 96 -17.91 -22.47 -27.23
N ARG A 97 -17.09 -23.29 -26.56
CA ARG A 97 -17.56 -24.26 -25.54
C ARG A 97 -18.21 -23.53 -24.35
N ARG A 98 -17.52 -22.53 -23.79
CA ARG A 98 -18.04 -21.72 -22.68
C ARG A 98 -19.36 -21.02 -23.03
N ALA A 99 -19.55 -20.57 -24.27
CA ALA A 99 -20.79 -19.96 -24.73
C ALA A 99 -21.94 -20.99 -24.91
N ALA A 100 -21.64 -22.24 -25.28
CA ALA A 100 -22.64 -23.31 -25.34
C ALA A 100 -23.12 -23.76 -23.95
N GLU A 101 -22.28 -23.65 -22.92
CA GLU A 101 -22.59 -23.95 -21.52
C GLU A 101 -23.46 -22.88 -20.83
N MET A 102 -23.76 -21.75 -21.48
CA MET A 102 -24.55 -20.67 -20.88
C MET A 102 -26.03 -21.04 -20.70
N PRO A 103 -26.66 -20.66 -19.56
CA PRO A 103 -28.02 -21.11 -19.21
C PRO A 103 -29.15 -20.39 -19.94
N SER A 104 -28.87 -19.33 -20.72
CA SER A 104 -29.86 -18.59 -21.51
C SER A 104 -29.26 -18.06 -22.81
N PHE A 105 -30.14 -17.72 -23.76
CA PHE A 105 -29.73 -17.15 -25.05
C PHE A 105 -28.96 -15.82 -24.86
N ASP A 106 -29.46 -14.93 -24.00
CA ASP A 106 -28.80 -13.65 -23.70
C ASP A 106 -27.42 -13.85 -23.03
N ALA A 107 -27.30 -14.83 -22.14
CA ALA A 107 -26.01 -15.17 -21.51
C ALA A 107 -25.02 -15.77 -22.52
N MET A 108 -25.51 -16.58 -23.48
CA MET A 108 -24.72 -17.08 -24.61
C MET A 108 -24.25 -15.93 -25.51
N ILE A 109 -25.13 -14.99 -25.89
CA ILE A 109 -24.74 -13.81 -26.68
C ILE A 109 -23.73 -12.94 -25.93
N ALA A 110 -23.92 -12.71 -24.63
CA ALA A 110 -22.98 -11.96 -23.79
C ALA A 110 -21.62 -12.66 -23.58
N ALA A 111 -21.57 -13.99 -23.74
CA ALA A 111 -20.34 -14.78 -23.74
C ALA A 111 -19.65 -14.82 -25.12
N LEU A 112 -20.39 -14.61 -26.21
CA LEU A 112 -19.84 -14.48 -27.57
C LEU A 112 -19.37 -13.06 -27.91
N THR A 113 -19.93 -12.02 -27.28
CA THR A 113 -19.35 -10.68 -27.35
C THR A 113 -17.98 -10.67 -26.67
N PRO A 114 -16.92 -10.12 -27.30
CA PRO A 114 -15.63 -9.96 -26.66
C PRO A 114 -15.77 -9.12 -25.39
N GLN A 115 -15.74 -9.80 -24.23
CA GLN A 115 -15.43 -9.13 -22.99
C GLN A 115 -14.02 -8.55 -23.16
N PRO A 116 -13.77 -7.28 -22.77
CA PRO A 116 -12.38 -6.82 -22.66
C PRO A 116 -11.69 -7.82 -21.75
N GLN A 117 -10.61 -8.43 -22.23
CA GLN A 117 -9.93 -9.46 -21.45
C GLN A 117 -9.55 -8.82 -20.12
N ARG A 118 -10.12 -9.32 -19.02
CA ARG A 118 -9.45 -9.22 -17.73
C ARG A 118 -8.23 -10.11 -17.89
N GLU A 119 -7.18 -9.50 -18.43
CA GLU A 119 -5.85 -10.07 -18.50
C GLU A 119 -5.59 -10.70 -17.13
N ILE A 120 -5.35 -12.01 -17.11
CA ILE A 120 -4.72 -12.62 -15.94
C ILE A 120 -3.43 -11.84 -15.81
N PRO A 121 -3.22 -11.05 -14.74
CA PRO A 121 -2.09 -10.14 -14.67
C PRO A 121 -0.83 -10.94 -14.94
N ALA A 122 -0.09 -10.56 -15.99
CA ALA A 122 1.20 -11.17 -16.29
C ALA A 122 2.09 -11.11 -15.03
N LEU A 123 3.13 -11.92 -14.92
CA LEU A 123 3.96 -11.94 -13.70
C LEU A 123 4.40 -10.53 -13.28
N SER A 124 4.71 -9.66 -14.25
CA SER A 124 5.00 -8.23 -14.03
C SER A 124 3.95 -7.44 -13.26
N ALA A 125 2.66 -7.80 -13.33
CA ALA A 125 1.56 -7.16 -12.61
C ALA A 125 1.21 -7.87 -11.28
N PHE A 126 1.77 -9.06 -11.02
CA PHE A 126 1.92 -9.58 -9.64
C PHE A 126 3.13 -8.91 -8.98
N ASP A 127 4.27 -8.88 -9.66
CA ASP A 127 5.50 -8.19 -9.23
C ASP A 127 5.21 -6.71 -8.92
N ALA A 128 4.46 -6.00 -9.77
CA ALA A 128 4.03 -4.63 -9.53
C ALA A 128 3.15 -4.46 -8.29
N ARG A 129 2.26 -5.42 -7.98
CA ARG A 129 1.47 -5.38 -6.72
C ARG A 129 2.33 -5.58 -5.49
N THR A 130 3.39 -6.40 -5.56
CA THR A 130 4.41 -6.43 -4.49
C THR A 130 5.24 -5.15 -4.44
N ALA A 131 5.51 -4.49 -5.57
CA ALA A 131 6.21 -3.21 -5.58
C ALA A 131 5.36 -2.08 -4.98
N GLU A 132 4.07 -2.00 -5.32
CA GLU A 132 3.10 -1.10 -4.68
C GLU A 132 2.95 -1.42 -3.19
N ALA A 133 2.83 -2.69 -2.80
CA ALA A 133 2.75 -3.07 -1.39
C ALA A 133 4.04 -2.74 -0.60
N ALA A 134 5.22 -2.88 -1.21
CA ALA A 134 6.48 -2.45 -0.62
C ALA A 134 6.55 -0.93 -0.47
N GLN A 135 6.17 -0.17 -1.51
CA GLN A 135 6.08 1.29 -1.45
C GLN A 135 5.06 1.77 -0.42
N MET A 136 3.94 1.06 -0.22
CA MET A 136 2.98 1.36 0.85
C MET A 136 3.50 1.03 2.26
N LEU A 137 4.47 0.12 2.40
CA LEU A 137 5.21 -0.09 3.66
C LEU A 137 6.21 1.04 3.89
N GLU A 138 6.99 1.43 2.88
CA GLU A 138 7.98 2.52 2.96
C GLU A 138 7.33 3.89 3.18
N ALA A 139 6.13 4.11 2.61
CA ALA A 139 5.35 5.34 2.75
C ALA A 139 4.52 5.43 4.04
N ALA A 140 4.63 4.47 4.96
CA ALA A 140 4.03 4.58 6.28
C ALA A 140 4.59 5.82 7.01
N PRO A 141 3.76 6.66 7.64
CA PRO A 141 4.24 7.84 8.35
C PRO A 141 5.22 7.40 9.44
N ALA A 142 6.42 7.97 9.44
CA ALA A 142 7.55 7.52 10.24
C ALA A 142 7.16 7.36 11.72
N GLN A 143 7.00 6.10 12.15
CA GLN A 143 6.57 5.76 13.50
C GLN A 143 7.59 6.33 14.49
N LEU A 144 7.11 6.98 15.55
CA LEU A 144 7.98 7.54 16.57
C LEU A 144 8.12 6.56 17.74
N ALA A 145 9.35 6.14 18.03
CA ALA A 145 9.66 5.34 19.21
C ALA A 145 9.91 6.26 20.41
N TYR A 146 9.30 5.95 21.55
CA TYR A 146 9.69 6.54 22.83
C TYR A 146 10.98 5.91 23.32
N ASN A 147 11.96 6.75 23.67
CA ASN A 147 13.24 6.36 24.25
C ASN A 147 13.30 6.96 25.66
N MET A 148 13.38 6.11 26.68
CA MET A 148 13.52 6.53 28.07
C MET A 148 14.95 7.00 28.34
N LEU A 149 15.09 8.08 29.11
CA LEU A 149 16.36 8.60 29.61
C LEU A 149 16.43 8.48 31.14
N ALA A 150 17.66 8.50 31.67
CA ALA A 150 17.85 8.86 33.08
C ALA A 150 17.46 10.35 33.23
N PRO A 151 16.67 10.74 34.26
CA PRO A 151 16.23 12.13 34.43
C PRO A 151 17.41 13.11 34.46
N CYS A 152 17.46 14.03 33.49
CA CYS A 152 18.58 14.94 33.27
C CYS A 152 18.11 16.39 33.19
N ARG A 153 18.82 17.31 33.83
CA ARG A 153 18.43 18.72 33.84
C ARG A 153 18.81 19.42 32.54
N LEU A 154 17.81 19.81 31.75
CA LEU A 154 18.02 20.70 30.63
C LEU A 154 18.29 22.13 31.12
N ALA A 155 17.51 22.65 32.08
CA ALA A 155 17.67 24.05 32.50
C ALA A 155 17.23 24.32 33.95
N ASP A 156 17.81 25.37 34.54
CA ASP A 156 17.45 25.92 35.84
C ASP A 156 17.72 27.44 35.85
N THR A 157 16.69 28.27 35.72
CA THR A 157 16.87 29.73 35.65
C THR A 157 17.51 30.32 36.90
N ARG A 158 17.38 29.64 38.05
CA ARG A 158 17.96 30.03 39.35
C ARG A 158 19.48 29.87 39.35
N VAL A 159 19.99 28.87 38.63
CA VAL A 159 21.42 28.60 38.46
C VAL A 159 21.99 29.47 37.33
N ALA A 160 21.25 29.64 36.24
CA ALA A 160 21.63 30.47 35.10
C ALA A 160 21.55 32.00 35.36
N GLY A 161 20.93 32.43 36.47
CA GLY A 161 20.62 33.84 36.72
C GLY A 161 19.57 34.42 35.77
N ALA A 162 18.79 33.56 35.11
CA ALA A 162 17.94 33.87 33.97
C ALA A 162 16.43 33.84 34.31
N ARG A 163 16.06 34.30 35.51
CA ARG A 163 14.66 34.35 35.97
C ARG A 163 13.80 35.14 34.99
N LEU A 164 12.65 34.57 34.62
CA LEU A 164 11.76 35.19 33.63
C LEU A 164 10.95 36.34 34.24
N GLY A 165 10.67 37.35 33.41
CA GLY A 165 9.74 38.44 33.70
C GLY A 165 8.33 38.16 33.17
N GLU A 166 7.45 39.15 33.30
CA GLU A 166 6.14 39.16 32.64
C GLU A 166 6.32 39.11 31.12
N GLY A 167 5.60 38.20 30.45
CA GLY A 167 5.75 37.94 29.02
C GLY A 167 7.09 37.33 28.58
N GLY A 168 7.94 36.89 29.51
CA GLY A 168 9.30 36.41 29.23
C GLY A 168 9.37 35.12 28.42
N LEU A 169 10.45 34.96 27.64
CA LEU A 169 10.74 33.77 26.85
C LEU A 169 12.09 33.15 27.24
N LEU A 170 12.11 31.84 27.43
CA LEU A 170 13.30 31.02 27.63
C LEU A 170 13.48 30.08 26.42
N HIS A 171 14.51 30.27 25.62
CA HIS A 171 14.85 29.37 24.52
C HIS A 171 15.86 28.32 25.01
N LEU A 172 15.54 27.04 24.78
CA LEU A 172 16.23 25.90 25.39
C LEU A 172 16.84 24.96 24.36
N LYS A 173 18.13 24.65 24.55
CA LYS A 173 18.72 23.44 23.97
C LYS A 173 18.13 22.22 24.69
N THR A 174 17.87 21.21 23.89
CA THR A 174 17.37 19.89 24.28
C THR A 174 18.44 18.82 24.04
N SER A 175 19.14 18.93 22.91
CA SER A 175 20.25 18.08 22.47
C SER A 175 21.58 18.86 22.42
N GLY A 176 22.68 18.21 22.77
CA GLY A 176 24.03 18.76 22.55
C GLY A 176 24.99 18.50 23.71
N ALA A 177 26.29 18.71 23.47
CA ALA A 177 27.36 18.25 24.36
C ALA A 177 27.39 18.86 25.79
N ASP A 178 26.67 19.95 26.05
CA ASP A 178 26.61 20.63 27.35
C ASP A 178 25.34 21.49 27.49
N MET A 179 24.74 21.49 28.69
CA MET A 179 23.57 22.30 29.08
C MET A 179 23.89 23.32 30.18
N SER A 180 25.14 23.40 30.68
CA SER A 180 25.56 24.27 31.78
C SER A 180 25.18 25.75 31.58
N ALA A 181 25.29 26.25 30.34
CA ALA A 181 24.98 27.63 29.96
C ALA A 181 23.50 28.04 30.14
N GLN A 182 22.59 27.07 30.34
CA GLN A 182 21.18 27.30 30.66
C GLN A 182 20.83 26.80 32.08
N GLY A 183 21.83 26.62 32.95
CA GLY A 183 21.68 26.10 34.31
C GLY A 183 21.44 24.58 34.36
N GLY A 184 21.69 23.89 33.25
CA GLY A 184 21.50 22.45 33.11
C GLY A 184 22.69 21.60 33.54
N HIS A 185 22.61 20.33 33.18
CA HIS A 185 23.69 19.35 33.35
C HIS A 185 24.97 19.77 32.59
N ALA A 186 26.14 19.50 33.17
CA ALA A 186 27.45 19.89 32.62
C ALA A 186 27.95 18.94 31.50
N GLY A 187 27.02 18.46 30.69
CA GLY A 187 27.22 17.44 29.66
C GLY A 187 25.88 17.13 28.97
N ASP A 188 25.91 16.36 27.88
CA ASP A 188 24.70 15.94 27.16
C ASP A 188 23.70 15.20 28.07
N CYS A 189 22.41 15.40 27.81
CA CYS A 189 21.30 14.68 28.42
C CYS A 189 20.84 13.46 27.60
N GLY A 190 21.49 13.17 26.45
CA GLY A 190 21.22 11.97 25.64
C GLY A 190 20.02 12.11 24.70
N VAL A 191 19.52 13.33 24.48
CA VAL A 191 18.50 13.62 23.45
C VAL A 191 19.23 13.83 22.11
N PRO A 192 19.01 13.01 21.08
CA PRO A 192 19.67 13.19 19.79
C PRO A 192 19.08 14.38 19.03
N ALA A 193 19.89 15.03 18.20
CA ALA A 193 19.54 16.27 17.49
C ALA A 193 18.46 16.11 16.41
N ASP A 194 18.03 14.88 16.12
CA ASP A 194 16.93 14.55 15.21
C ASP A 194 15.64 14.09 15.95
N ALA A 195 15.64 14.01 17.28
CA ALA A 195 14.43 13.67 18.03
C ALA A 195 13.30 14.68 17.73
N ARG A 196 12.09 14.18 17.47
CA ARG A 196 10.94 14.98 17.01
C ARG A 196 10.08 15.52 18.16
N ALA A 197 10.14 14.91 19.34
CA ALA A 197 9.58 15.44 20.58
C ALA A 197 10.42 15.03 21.79
N VAL A 198 10.27 15.74 22.92
CA VAL A 198 10.84 15.37 24.23
C VAL A 198 9.72 15.21 25.26
N VAL A 199 9.98 14.40 26.29
CA VAL A 199 9.14 14.31 27.49
C VAL A 199 9.88 15.03 28.61
N VAL A 200 9.33 16.16 29.06
CA VAL A 200 9.96 17.06 30.02
C VAL A 200 9.04 17.34 31.19
N ASN A 201 9.58 17.26 32.41
CA ASN A 201 8.97 17.84 33.60
C ASN A 201 9.38 19.31 33.67
N VAL A 202 8.39 20.22 33.62
CA VAL A 202 8.60 21.66 33.71
C VAL A 202 8.02 22.17 35.02
N VAL A 203 8.85 22.81 35.83
CA VAL A 203 8.50 23.29 37.18
C VAL A 203 8.58 24.80 37.24
N ALA A 204 7.47 25.44 37.63
CA ALA A 204 7.44 26.84 38.03
C ALA A 204 7.85 26.96 39.49
N VAL A 205 8.80 27.85 39.79
CA VAL A 205 9.40 28.03 41.11
C VAL A 205 9.24 29.48 41.59
N SER A 206 8.62 29.64 42.75
CA SER A 206 8.36 30.92 43.41
C SER A 206 7.83 32.02 42.47
N PRO A 207 6.70 31.84 41.77
CA PRO A 207 6.12 32.89 40.92
C PRO A 207 5.83 34.17 41.70
N ALA A 208 6.08 35.34 41.09
CA ALA A 208 5.81 36.65 41.69
C ALA A 208 4.32 37.02 41.68
N ASN A 209 3.55 36.45 40.75
CA ASN A 209 2.10 36.57 40.64
C ASN A 209 1.51 35.21 40.22
N ALA A 210 0.18 35.06 40.24
CA ALA A 210 -0.48 33.95 39.57
C ALA A 210 -0.34 34.09 38.03
N GLY A 211 -0.31 32.96 37.32
CA GLY A 211 -0.05 32.95 35.88
C GLY A 211 0.10 31.53 35.32
N TYR A 212 0.77 31.43 34.18
CA TYR A 212 1.03 30.16 33.50
C TYR A 212 2.36 30.16 32.74
N LEU A 213 2.84 28.96 32.44
CA LEU A 213 3.86 28.68 31.43
C LEU A 213 3.22 28.08 30.18
N THR A 214 3.79 28.36 29.00
CA THR A 214 3.47 27.66 27.75
C THR A 214 4.76 27.15 27.12
N VAL A 215 4.82 25.84 26.86
CA VAL A 215 5.97 25.13 26.27
C VAL A 215 5.64 24.82 24.81
N PHE A 216 6.52 25.19 23.88
CA PHE A 216 6.28 25.07 22.45
C PHE A 216 7.59 24.91 21.65
N PRO A 217 7.54 24.47 20.37
CA PRO A 217 8.74 24.38 19.53
C PRO A 217 9.40 25.74 19.36
N TYR A 218 10.73 25.80 19.40
CA TYR A 218 11.46 27.01 19.01
C TYR A 218 11.13 27.42 17.56
N GLY A 219 11.11 28.73 17.29
CA GLY A 219 10.80 29.30 15.98
C GLY A 219 9.31 29.33 15.57
N THR A 220 8.41 28.72 16.34
CA THR A 220 6.95 28.76 16.07
C THR A 220 6.25 29.91 16.81
N GLN A 221 5.03 30.25 16.38
CA GLN A 221 4.18 31.22 17.11
C GLN A 221 3.78 30.67 18.48
N LEU A 222 3.70 31.55 19.49
CA LEU A 222 3.26 31.24 20.84
C LEU A 222 1.82 30.67 20.83
N PRO A 223 1.58 29.42 21.31
CA PRO A 223 0.23 28.88 21.42
C PRO A 223 -0.63 29.62 22.46
N PHE A 224 -1.93 29.72 22.21
CA PHE A 224 -2.91 30.26 23.17
C PHE A 224 -3.13 29.38 24.41
N ALA A 225 -2.64 28.14 24.42
CA ALA A 225 -2.85 27.20 25.52
C ALA A 225 -1.73 27.26 26.56
N SER A 226 -2.09 27.24 27.85
CA SER A 226 -1.16 27.03 28.96
C SER A 226 -0.71 25.57 29.04
N SER A 227 0.57 25.33 29.32
CA SER A 227 1.11 23.98 29.62
C SER A 227 1.20 23.70 31.13
N LEU A 228 1.32 24.73 31.95
CA LEU A 228 1.28 24.68 33.42
C LEU A 228 0.67 25.97 33.95
N ASN A 229 -0.25 25.90 34.92
CA ASN A 229 -0.80 27.07 35.62
C ASN A 229 -0.30 27.08 37.07
N TYR A 230 -0.05 28.26 37.63
CA TYR A 230 0.55 28.45 38.95
C TYR A 230 -0.04 29.67 39.69
N ARG A 231 0.10 29.68 41.01
CA ARG A 231 -0.19 30.83 41.90
C ARG A 231 1.11 31.46 42.42
N VAL A 232 1.00 32.65 43.01
CA VAL A 232 2.12 33.34 43.66
C VAL A 232 2.76 32.44 44.73
N GLY A 233 4.09 32.35 44.73
CA GLY A 233 4.88 31.61 45.72
C GLY A 233 4.85 30.09 45.63
N GLU A 234 4.11 29.49 44.69
CA GLU A 234 4.06 28.02 44.53
C GLU A 234 5.39 27.42 44.01
N VAL A 235 5.58 26.13 44.27
CA VAL A 235 6.52 25.28 43.54
C VAL A 235 5.72 24.12 42.97
N VAL A 236 5.46 24.17 41.67
CA VAL A 236 4.50 23.27 40.99
C VAL A 236 5.05 22.88 39.63
N GLY A 237 4.87 21.62 39.24
CA GLY A 237 5.36 21.08 37.97
C GLY A 237 4.28 20.35 37.17
N ASN A 238 4.54 20.18 35.88
CA ASN A 238 3.76 19.32 34.99
C ASN A 238 4.68 18.59 34.01
N GLU A 239 4.35 17.34 33.70
CA GLU A 239 5.05 16.56 32.66
C GLU A 239 4.38 16.81 31.30
N ILE A 240 5.20 17.12 30.29
CA ILE A 240 4.77 17.61 28.99
C ILE A 240 5.51 16.85 27.89
N ILE A 241 4.75 16.25 26.96
CA ILE A 241 5.27 15.78 25.68
C ILE A 241 5.30 16.98 24.72
N ALA A 242 6.48 17.57 24.52
CA ALA A 242 6.66 18.77 23.71
C ALA A 242 7.29 18.42 22.35
N LYS A 243 6.63 18.77 21.24
CA LYS A 243 7.24 18.71 19.90
C LYS A 243 8.48 19.61 19.89
N GLN A 244 9.60 19.11 19.37
CA GLN A 244 10.78 19.93 19.15
C GLN A 244 10.61 20.84 17.92
N ALA A 245 11.44 21.87 17.83
CA ALA A 245 11.74 22.56 16.58
C ALA A 245 12.33 21.58 15.55
N ASP A 246 12.28 21.96 14.27
CA ASP A 246 12.72 21.06 13.20
C ASP A 246 14.27 20.92 13.22
N PRO A 247 14.84 19.76 12.82
CA PRO A 247 16.26 19.46 13.03
C PRO A 247 17.23 20.50 12.45
N GLY A 248 18.29 20.80 13.20
CA GLY A 248 19.24 21.88 12.88
C GLY A 248 18.86 23.26 13.44
N SER A 249 17.70 23.40 14.09
CA SER A 249 17.35 24.60 14.85
C SER A 249 18.32 24.87 16.00
N GLN A 250 18.61 26.16 16.28
CA GLN A 250 19.54 26.59 17.34
C GLN A 250 19.10 26.17 18.77
N TYR A 251 17.79 26.03 18.97
CA TYR A 251 17.14 25.59 20.20
C TYR A 251 16.05 24.58 19.83
N GLY A 252 15.73 23.64 20.73
CA GLY A 252 14.66 22.67 20.52
C GLY A 252 13.29 23.18 20.99
N LEU A 253 13.26 23.92 22.10
CA LEU A 253 12.03 24.40 22.73
C LEU A 253 12.11 25.89 23.09
N SER A 254 10.92 26.47 23.28
CA SER A 254 10.71 27.74 23.97
C SER A 254 9.74 27.53 25.14
N VAL A 255 9.99 28.19 26.27
CA VAL A 255 9.06 28.34 27.37
C VAL A 255 8.69 29.81 27.51
N TYR A 256 7.42 30.14 27.29
CA TYR A 256 6.85 31.44 27.63
C TYR A 256 6.37 31.43 29.08
N SER A 257 6.51 32.56 29.77
CA SER A 257 5.82 32.81 31.05
C SER A 257 4.91 34.01 30.96
N TYR A 258 3.70 33.87 31.51
CA TYR A 258 2.78 34.98 31.71
C TYR A 258 3.35 36.00 32.71
N ALA A 259 3.79 35.55 33.88
CA ALA A 259 4.28 36.39 34.99
C ALA A 259 5.73 36.06 35.40
N GLY A 260 6.35 36.92 36.21
CA GLY A 260 7.75 36.76 36.60
C GLY A 260 7.99 35.54 37.50
N VAL A 261 8.80 34.58 37.05
CA VAL A 261 8.91 33.22 37.64
C VAL A 261 10.28 32.59 37.33
N ASP A 262 10.74 31.68 38.19
CA ASP A 262 11.86 30.78 37.86
C ASP A 262 11.34 29.48 37.26
N VAL A 263 12.07 28.93 36.28
CA VAL A 263 11.70 27.72 35.56
C VAL A 263 12.83 26.70 35.68
N VAL A 264 12.45 25.46 36.02
CA VAL A 264 13.32 24.28 35.96
C VAL A 264 12.75 23.33 34.91
N VAL A 265 13.62 22.75 34.08
CA VAL A 265 13.24 21.79 33.04
C VAL A 265 14.13 20.56 33.13
N ASP A 266 13.52 19.42 33.45
CA ASP A 266 14.16 18.11 33.48
C ASP A 266 13.61 17.24 32.34
N VAL A 267 14.46 16.55 31.58
CA VAL A 267 14.06 15.61 30.52
C VAL A 267 14.12 14.17 31.02
N VAL A 268 13.10 13.37 30.70
CA VAL A 268 12.95 11.96 31.11
C VAL A 268 12.87 10.98 29.93
N GLY A 269 12.75 11.51 28.71
CA GLY A 269 12.79 10.72 27.48
C GLY A 269 12.53 11.55 26.23
N TYR A 270 12.57 10.91 25.07
CA TYR A 270 12.31 11.56 23.78
C TYR A 270 11.62 10.64 22.78
N PHE A 271 10.99 11.25 21.77
CA PHE A 271 10.45 10.55 20.61
C PHE A 271 11.33 10.83 19.39
N ALA A 272 11.97 9.81 18.85
CA ALA A 272 12.69 9.87 17.57
C ALA A 272 12.02 8.94 16.56
N VAL A 273 12.43 9.02 15.29
CA VAL A 273 11.99 8.05 14.28
C VAL A 273 12.42 6.66 14.76
N ALA A 274 11.47 5.75 14.91
CA ALA A 274 11.75 4.36 15.22
C ALA A 274 12.67 3.80 14.11
N PRO A 275 13.77 3.11 14.44
CA PRO A 275 14.64 2.54 13.43
C PRO A 275 13.81 1.60 12.56
N GLN A 276 13.64 1.97 11.28
CA GLN A 276 13.08 1.05 10.30
C GLN A 276 14.10 -0.05 10.08
N ASN A 277 13.96 -1.15 10.84
CA ASN A 277 14.77 -2.33 10.70
C ASN A 277 14.50 -2.94 9.31
N ALA A 278 15.32 -2.56 8.33
CA ALA A 278 15.05 -2.81 6.92
C ALA A 278 14.83 -4.30 6.68
N MET A 279 13.62 -4.65 6.20
CA MET A 279 13.28 -6.02 5.89
C MET A 279 13.87 -6.39 4.53
N VAL A 280 15.12 -6.82 4.53
CA VAL A 280 15.81 -7.23 3.30
C VAL A 280 15.29 -8.60 2.89
N CYS A 281 14.52 -8.62 1.80
CA CYS A 281 14.02 -9.83 1.16
C CYS A 281 14.91 -10.24 -0.02
N SER A 282 15.23 -11.53 -0.10
CA SER A 282 15.84 -12.13 -1.30
C SER A 282 14.91 -13.17 -1.91
N LYS A 283 15.01 -13.34 -3.23
CA LYS A 283 14.29 -14.37 -3.99
C LYS A 283 15.24 -15.53 -4.26
N VAL A 284 14.96 -16.70 -3.70
CA VAL A 284 15.67 -17.94 -4.05
C VAL A 284 14.85 -18.69 -5.08
N THR A 285 15.52 -19.21 -6.10
CA THR A 285 14.88 -19.91 -7.23
C THR A 285 15.65 -21.19 -7.52
N GLN A 286 14.96 -22.33 -7.54
CA GLN A 286 15.50 -23.60 -8.00
C GLN A 286 14.67 -24.14 -9.17
N VAL A 287 15.27 -25.02 -9.98
CA VAL A 287 14.64 -25.63 -11.16
C VAL A 287 14.79 -27.14 -11.06
N PHE A 288 13.69 -27.86 -11.29
CA PHE A 288 13.63 -29.32 -11.24
C PHE A 288 12.98 -29.85 -12.52
N SER A 289 13.52 -30.95 -13.06
CA SER A 289 12.95 -31.62 -14.23
C SER A 289 12.10 -32.81 -13.80
N LEU A 290 10.85 -32.89 -14.25
CA LEU A 290 9.94 -34.00 -13.96
C LEU A 290 9.75 -34.89 -15.21
N PRO A 291 10.19 -36.16 -15.20
CA PRO A 291 10.04 -37.07 -16.34
C PRO A 291 8.57 -37.39 -16.69
N PRO A 292 8.30 -37.95 -17.89
CA PRO A 292 6.98 -38.41 -18.30
C PRO A 292 6.34 -39.37 -17.27
N GLY A 293 5.05 -39.21 -16.98
CA GLY A 293 4.28 -40.11 -16.12
C GLY A 293 4.75 -40.20 -14.66
N ASN A 294 5.42 -39.17 -14.14
CA ASN A 294 5.96 -39.15 -12.78
C ASN A 294 5.38 -37.99 -11.94
N TYR A 295 5.19 -38.27 -10.64
CA TYR A 295 5.01 -37.27 -9.59
C TYR A 295 6.38 -36.90 -9.00
N GLY A 296 6.58 -35.64 -8.58
CA GLY A 296 7.80 -35.24 -7.88
C GLY A 296 7.69 -33.90 -7.14
N SER A 297 8.38 -33.83 -6.01
CA SER A 297 8.45 -32.64 -5.15
C SER A 297 9.79 -31.90 -5.35
N GLY A 298 9.72 -30.58 -5.47
CA GLY A 298 10.87 -29.68 -5.57
C GLY A 298 10.81 -28.60 -4.51
N PHE A 299 11.95 -28.06 -4.11
CA PHE A 299 12.04 -27.11 -3.00
C PHE A 299 13.00 -25.94 -3.29
N ALA A 300 12.69 -24.77 -2.75
CA ALA A 300 13.60 -23.63 -2.71
C ALA A 300 13.78 -23.22 -1.24
N GLU A 301 15.02 -23.34 -0.75
CA GLU A 301 15.36 -23.06 0.65
C GLU A 301 15.89 -21.63 0.82
N CYS A 302 15.71 -21.03 2.00
CA CYS A 302 16.09 -19.65 2.27
C CYS A 302 17.40 -19.53 3.10
N PRO A 303 18.56 -19.11 2.51
CA PRO A 303 19.92 -19.11 3.08
C PRO A 303 20.15 -18.72 4.55
N SER A 304 19.27 -17.92 5.16
CA SER A 304 19.47 -17.32 6.49
C SER A 304 18.84 -18.08 7.67
N LEU A 305 17.94 -19.03 7.46
CA LEU A 305 17.01 -19.48 8.53
C LEU A 305 17.49 -20.65 9.40
N TRP A 306 18.56 -21.36 9.05
CA TRP A 306 19.13 -22.41 9.91
C TRP A 306 19.97 -21.87 11.07
N TYR A 307 20.34 -20.58 11.06
CA TYR A 307 21.30 -20.03 12.02
C TYR A 307 20.71 -18.99 13.01
N GLN A 308 19.62 -18.29 12.64
CA GLN A 308 18.94 -17.32 13.52
C GLN A 308 17.40 -17.37 13.36
N PRO A 309 16.71 -18.25 14.12
CA PRO A 309 15.25 -18.39 14.08
C PRO A 309 14.50 -17.22 14.75
N ASP A 310 15.20 -16.31 15.42
CA ASP A 310 14.64 -15.14 16.12
C ASP A 310 14.51 -13.88 15.25
N ARG A 311 15.18 -13.81 14.09
CA ARG A 311 15.35 -12.56 13.29
C ARG A 311 15.00 -12.67 11.81
N SER A 312 14.50 -13.82 11.36
CA SER A 312 14.20 -14.07 9.95
C SER A 312 12.79 -14.64 9.77
N VAL A 313 12.04 -14.08 8.80
CA VAL A 313 10.62 -14.36 8.61
C VAL A 313 10.39 -14.75 7.15
N ARG A 314 9.92 -15.97 6.91
CA ARG A 314 9.52 -16.44 5.58
C ARG A 314 8.14 -15.87 5.26
N VAL A 315 7.99 -15.23 4.10
CA VAL A 315 6.77 -14.47 3.75
C VAL A 315 5.97 -15.14 2.62
N GLY A 316 6.61 -15.94 1.77
CA GLY A 316 5.91 -16.65 0.70
C GLY A 316 6.85 -17.33 -0.31
N GLY A 317 6.29 -17.61 -1.48
CA GLY A 317 6.95 -18.28 -2.59
C GLY A 317 5.94 -18.62 -3.68
N GLY A 318 6.32 -19.45 -4.66
CA GLY A 318 5.43 -19.87 -5.73
C GLY A 318 6.05 -20.89 -6.69
N CYS A 319 5.18 -21.51 -7.50
CA CYS A 319 5.52 -22.56 -8.45
C CYS A 319 5.16 -22.14 -9.88
N ALA A 320 5.97 -22.51 -10.87
CA ALA A 320 5.63 -22.33 -12.29
C ALA A 320 6.30 -23.37 -13.19
N TRP A 321 5.56 -23.96 -14.13
CA TRP A 321 6.14 -24.73 -15.23
C TRP A 321 7.00 -23.82 -16.14
N ARG A 322 8.13 -24.34 -16.62
CA ARG A 322 8.92 -23.71 -17.69
C ARG A 322 8.40 -24.22 -19.03
N TYR A 323 7.56 -23.44 -19.69
CA TYR A 323 7.00 -23.81 -20.99
C TYR A 323 8.10 -23.96 -22.05
N SER A 324 8.20 -25.14 -22.65
CA SER A 324 8.69 -25.32 -24.02
C SER A 324 7.57 -25.00 -25.03
N ALA A 325 7.95 -24.59 -26.24
CA ALA A 325 7.16 -24.52 -27.49
C ALA A 325 5.64 -24.20 -27.43
N PRO A 326 5.15 -23.14 -28.11
CA PRO A 326 3.72 -22.92 -28.31
C PRO A 326 3.01 -24.14 -28.91
N GLY A 327 2.02 -24.69 -28.20
CA GLY A 327 1.28 -25.89 -28.58
C GLY A 327 1.66 -27.17 -27.82
N ASP A 328 2.64 -27.12 -26.92
CA ASP A 328 2.89 -28.22 -25.98
C ASP A 328 1.71 -28.43 -25.00
N PRO A 329 1.41 -29.68 -24.61
CA PRO A 329 0.34 -29.98 -23.65
C PRO A 329 0.66 -29.43 -22.25
N GLU A 330 -0.37 -29.05 -21.50
CA GLU A 330 -0.23 -28.68 -20.08
C GLU A 330 0.27 -29.91 -19.29
N PRO A 331 1.40 -29.85 -18.55
CA PRO A 331 2.04 -31.05 -17.99
C PRO A 331 1.19 -31.78 -16.94
N GLY A 332 0.52 -30.99 -16.10
CA GLY A 332 -0.26 -31.43 -14.96
C GLY A 332 -0.34 -30.34 -13.90
N GLN A 333 -0.91 -30.67 -12.74
CA GLN A 333 -0.98 -29.71 -11.62
C GLN A 333 0.40 -29.51 -10.99
N LEU A 334 0.61 -28.31 -10.45
CA LEU A 334 1.81 -27.92 -9.73
C LEU A 334 1.40 -27.11 -8.49
N ASN A 335 1.37 -27.76 -7.34
CA ASN A 335 0.77 -27.26 -6.11
C ASN A 335 1.86 -26.74 -5.16
N GLY A 336 1.73 -25.47 -4.75
CA GLY A 336 2.68 -24.81 -3.86
C GLY A 336 2.30 -24.96 -2.38
N SER A 337 3.29 -25.21 -1.52
CA SER A 337 3.09 -25.38 -0.08
C SER A 337 4.22 -24.75 0.75
N LEU A 338 3.90 -24.29 1.96
CA LEU A 338 4.85 -23.71 2.91
C LEU A 338 5.42 -24.80 3.82
N GLY A 339 6.70 -25.12 3.63
CA GLY A 339 7.41 -26.09 4.47
C GLY A 339 7.73 -25.50 5.86
N ASN A 340 7.55 -26.32 6.90
CA ASN A 340 7.83 -25.92 8.29
C ASN A 340 9.30 -25.49 8.53
N ALA A 341 10.24 -25.96 7.72
CA ALA A 341 11.66 -26.03 8.06
C ALA A 341 12.62 -25.18 7.17
N GLY A 342 12.16 -24.08 6.57
CA GLY A 342 13.07 -23.11 5.92
C GLY A 342 12.85 -22.86 4.42
N TRP A 343 11.88 -23.55 3.82
CA TRP A 343 11.79 -23.72 2.36
C TRP A 343 10.34 -23.64 1.85
N TYR A 344 10.20 -23.27 0.58
CA TYR A 344 8.94 -23.35 -0.17
C TYR A 344 8.94 -24.64 -1.01
N MET A 345 7.83 -25.37 -1.02
CA MET A 345 7.65 -26.62 -1.75
C MET A 345 6.78 -26.43 -2.99
N CYS A 346 7.07 -27.17 -4.05
CA CYS A 346 6.17 -27.39 -5.17
C CYS A 346 6.06 -28.90 -5.43
N ASP A 347 4.84 -29.42 -5.34
CA ASP A 347 4.50 -30.79 -5.72
C ASP A 347 3.92 -30.79 -7.14
N GLY A 348 4.58 -31.46 -8.08
CA GLY A 348 4.16 -31.55 -9.47
C GLY A 348 3.80 -32.98 -9.89
N ASP A 349 2.82 -33.09 -10.78
CA ASP A 349 2.55 -34.30 -11.55
C ASP A 349 2.72 -34.00 -13.04
N ASN A 350 3.31 -34.92 -13.78
CA ASN A 350 3.49 -34.83 -15.23
C ASN A 350 2.82 -36.02 -15.92
N HIS A 351 1.57 -35.83 -16.36
CA HIS A 351 0.77 -36.85 -17.03
C HIS A 351 1.10 -37.00 -18.53
N THR A 352 2.12 -36.31 -19.05
CA THR A 352 2.44 -36.27 -20.49
C THR A 352 3.51 -37.28 -20.90
N SER A 353 3.82 -37.32 -22.20
CA SER A 353 4.92 -38.08 -22.80
C SER A 353 6.26 -37.34 -22.87
N LYS A 354 6.38 -36.12 -22.30
CA LYS A 354 7.60 -35.30 -22.33
C LYS A 354 8.11 -35.01 -20.91
N THR A 355 9.42 -34.81 -20.76
CA THR A 355 9.98 -34.22 -19.53
C THR A 355 9.68 -32.73 -19.52
N TYR A 356 9.25 -32.19 -18.38
CA TYR A 356 9.05 -30.74 -18.18
C TYR A 356 9.85 -30.23 -16.99
N ASP A 357 10.46 -29.06 -17.16
CA ASP A 357 11.07 -28.31 -16.06
C ASP A 357 10.00 -27.50 -15.30
N TYR A 358 10.09 -27.43 -13.98
CA TYR A 358 9.37 -26.47 -13.16
C TYR A 358 10.31 -25.67 -12.25
N VAL A 359 9.86 -24.47 -11.91
CA VAL A 359 10.55 -23.49 -11.08
C VAL A 359 9.90 -23.44 -9.71
N VAL A 360 10.72 -23.53 -8.68
CA VAL A 360 10.32 -23.31 -7.28
C VAL A 360 10.93 -22.00 -6.81
N THR A 361 10.09 -21.08 -6.33
CA THR A 361 10.50 -19.78 -5.80
C THR A 361 10.21 -19.72 -4.30
N ALA A 362 11.17 -19.25 -3.50
CA ALA A 362 10.97 -18.85 -2.11
C ALA A 362 11.31 -17.36 -1.92
N ILE A 363 10.52 -16.67 -1.08
CA ILE A 363 10.73 -15.27 -0.71
C ILE A 363 11.21 -15.20 0.74
N CYS A 364 12.46 -14.80 0.88
CA CYS A 364 13.28 -15.01 2.07
C CYS A 364 13.61 -13.65 2.71
N CYS A 365 12.80 -13.22 3.68
CA CYS A 365 12.97 -11.92 4.32
C CYS A 365 13.68 -12.02 5.67
N ARG A 366 14.58 -11.08 5.96
CA ARG A 366 15.24 -10.95 7.26
C ARG A 366 15.21 -9.53 7.76
N VAL A 367 15.13 -9.39 9.08
CA VAL A 367 15.32 -8.11 9.76
C VAL A 367 16.81 -7.82 9.78
N VAL A 368 17.24 -6.71 9.17
CA VAL A 368 18.64 -6.26 9.28
C VAL A 368 18.77 -5.34 10.50
N PRO A 369 19.54 -5.71 11.54
CA PRO A 369 19.95 -4.74 12.55
C PRO A 369 20.90 -3.72 11.91
N GLN A 370 20.69 -2.44 12.22
CA GLN A 370 21.63 -1.37 11.89
C GLN A 370 22.76 -1.30 12.93
#